data_AF-A0A6L5X905-F1
#
_entry.id   AF-A0A6L5X905-F1
#
_cell.length_a   1.000
_cell.length_b   1.000
_cell.length_c   1.000
_cell.angle_alpha   90.00
_cell.angle_beta   90.00
_cell.angle_gamma   90.00
#
_symmetry.space_group_name_H-M   'P 1'
#
loop_
_entity.id
_entity.type
_entity.pdbx_description
1 polymer ?
#
loop_
_entity_poly.entity_id
_entity_poly.type
_entity_poly.pdbx_seq_one_letter_code
_entity_poly.pdbx_strand_id
1 'polypeptide(L)'
;MIPEWVKHTWLMLQRLIRDCDYYLGCGNRCAKHLWARDEEAQITEMRKLLAELPDEYKPEWLTSKKIDVYESKMLNLQPVVL
;
A
#
# COMPACT_ATOMS: atom_id res chain seq x y z
N MET A 1 24.67 5.69 2.35
CA MET A 1 24.35 4.88 1.15
C MET A 1 23.09 4.10 1.47
N ILE A 2 22.06 4.15 0.62
CA ILE A 2 20.85 3.36 0.83
C ILE A 2 21.11 1.91 0.39
N PRO A 3 20.87 0.89 1.23
CA PRO A 3 21.03 -0.51 0.87
C PRO A 3 20.17 -0.90 -0.34
N GLU A 4 20.63 -1.84 -1.16
CA GLU A 4 19.90 -2.18 -2.39
C GLU A 4 18.52 -2.80 -2.13
N TRP A 5 18.40 -3.62 -1.08
CA TRP A 5 17.12 -4.18 -0.68
C TRP A 5 16.10 -3.10 -0.29
N VAL A 6 16.53 -2.00 0.34
CA VAL A 6 15.67 -0.86 0.66
C VAL A 6 15.14 -0.22 -0.62
N LYS A 7 15.98 -0.05 -1.65
CA LYS A 7 15.53 0.50 -2.94
C LYS A 7 14.50 -0.40 -3.60
N HIS A 8 14.71 -1.72 -3.60
CA HIS A 8 13.73 -2.68 -4.13
C HIS A 8 12.40 -2.61 -3.37
N THR A 9 12.43 -2.55 -2.04
CA THR A 9 11.24 -2.39 -1.20
C THR A 9 10.52 -1.07 -1.51
N TRP A 10 11.24 0.04 -1.68
CA TRP A 10 10.65 1.32 -2.06
C TRP A 10 9.98 1.29 -3.44
N LEU A 11 10.64 0.70 -4.44
CA LEU A 11 10.07 0.55 -5.79
C LEU A 11 8.81 -0.31 -5.78
N MET A 12 8.80 -1.39 -4.99
CA MET A 12 7.63 -2.24 -4.81
C MET A 12 6.49 -1.46 -4.13
N LEU A 13 6.75 -0.77 -3.01
CA LEU A 13 5.75 0.06 -2.34
C LEU A 13 5.17 1.14 -3.26
N GLN A 14 6.00 1.81 -4.08
CA GLN A 14 5.52 2.78 -5.06
C GLN A 14 4.60 2.13 -6.10
N ARG A 15 4.92 0.92 -6.56
CA ARG A 15 4.04 0.15 -7.44
C ARG A 15 2.71 -0.16 -6.77
N LEU A 16 2.73 -0.67 -5.54
CA LEU A 16 1.51 -1.03 -4.80
C LEU A 16 0.61 0.18 -4.55
N ILE A 17 1.18 1.35 -4.22
CA ILE A 17 0.44 2.61 -4.10
C ILE A 17 -0.24 2.99 -5.41
N ARG A 18 0.48 2.95 -6.54
CA ARG A 18 -0.08 3.30 -7.84
C ARG A 18 -1.23 2.38 -8.24
N ASP A 19 -1.13 1.10 -7.89
CA ASP A 19 -2.21 0.13 -8.11
C ASP A 19 -3.46 0.50 -7.29
N CYS A 20 -3.29 0.90 -6.01
CA CYS A 20 -4.38 1.36 -5.16
C CYS A 20 -5.01 2.67 -5.67
N ASP A 21 -4.19 3.65 -6.07
CA ASP A 21 -4.66 4.92 -6.65
C ASP A 21 -5.46 4.69 -7.92
N TYR A 22 -4.97 3.80 -8.80
CA TYR A 22 -5.70 3.43 -10.01
C TYR A 22 -7.00 2.70 -9.67
N TYR A 23 -6.95 1.67 -8.82
CA TYR A 23 -8.12 0.90 -8.39
C TYR A 23 -9.26 1.80 -7.85
N LEU A 24 -8.93 2.76 -6.99
CA LEU A 24 -9.89 3.68 -6.37
C LEU A 24 -10.33 4.83 -7.30
N GLY A 25 -9.53 5.15 -8.32
CA GLY A 25 -9.83 6.15 -9.34
C GLY A 25 -10.42 5.51 -10.60
N CYS A 26 -9.63 5.49 -11.67
CA CYS A 26 -10.08 5.09 -13.01
C CYS A 26 -10.13 3.56 -13.25
N GLY A 27 -9.70 2.75 -12.28
CA GLY A 27 -9.57 1.30 -12.39
C GLY A 27 -10.86 0.51 -12.16
N ASN A 28 -11.97 1.22 -11.95
CA ASN A 28 -13.31 0.67 -11.73
C ASN A 28 -13.34 -0.39 -10.61
N ARG A 29 -12.52 -0.21 -9.56
CA ARG A 29 -12.41 -1.15 -8.43
C ARG A 29 -12.22 -2.61 -8.87
N CYS A 30 -11.49 -2.83 -9.97
CA CYS A 30 -11.26 -4.16 -10.50
C CYS A 30 -9.97 -4.76 -9.94
N ALA A 31 -10.10 -5.72 -9.02
CA ALA A 31 -8.97 -6.33 -8.30
C ALA A 31 -7.88 -6.87 -9.22
N LYS A 32 -8.21 -7.32 -10.45
CA LYS A 32 -7.22 -7.80 -11.44
C LYS A 32 -6.10 -6.79 -11.78
N HIS A 33 -6.33 -5.50 -11.52
CA HIS A 33 -5.35 -4.43 -11.74
C HIS A 33 -4.41 -4.24 -10.55
N LEU A 34 -4.75 -4.78 -9.37
CA LEU A 34 -3.85 -4.84 -8.23
C LEU A 34 -2.75 -5.87 -8.50
N TRP A 35 -1.55 -5.59 -8.00
CA TRP A 35 -0.46 -6.56 -7.99
C TRP A 35 -0.88 -7.90 -7.36
N ALA A 36 -1.55 -7.85 -6.21
CA ALA A 36 -1.99 -9.04 -5.49
C ALA A 36 -3.24 -9.71 -6.09
N ARG A 37 -3.95 -9.02 -7.01
CA ARG A 37 -5.26 -9.42 -7.54
C ARG A 37 -6.37 -9.59 -6.49
N ASP A 38 -6.14 -9.07 -5.29
CA ASP A 38 -7.02 -9.14 -4.13
C ASP A 38 -6.72 -7.93 -3.24
N GLU A 39 -7.75 -7.28 -2.72
CA GLU A 39 -7.65 -6.06 -1.94
C GLU A 39 -6.97 -6.29 -0.58
N GLU A 40 -7.31 -7.36 0.13
CA GLU A 40 -6.76 -7.65 1.46
C GLU A 40 -5.30 -8.07 1.36
N ALA A 41 -4.96 -8.91 0.39
CA ALA A 41 -3.58 -9.32 0.12
C ALA A 41 -2.71 -8.13 -0.33
N GLN A 42 -3.26 -7.19 -1.11
CA GLN A 42 -2.56 -5.96 -1.49
C GLN A 42 -2.18 -5.13 -0.26
N ILE A 43 -3.15 -4.88 0.63
CA ILE A 43 -2.94 -4.11 1.86
C ILE A 43 -1.96 -4.83 2.79
N THR A 44 -2.10 -6.15 2.94
CA THR A 44 -1.21 -6.98 3.77
C THR A 44 0.24 -6.85 3.32
N GLU A 45 0.51 -6.95 2.02
CA GLU A 45 1.87 -6.83 1.49
C GLU A 45 2.42 -5.40 1.66
N MET A 46 1.59 -4.36 1.47
CA MET A 46 2.00 -2.97 1.76
C MET A 46 2.43 -2.79 3.21
N ARG A 47 1.67 -3.34 4.18
CA ARG A 47 2.01 -3.27 5.60
C ARG A 47 3.30 -4.01 5.92
N LYS A 48 3.45 -5.23 5.38
CA LYS A 48 4.64 -6.05 5.56
C LYS A 48 5.90 -5.35 5.05
N LEU A 49 5.89 -4.88 3.79
CA LEU A 49 7.03 -4.20 3.18
C LEU A 49 7.41 -2.90 3.92
N LEU A 50 6.42 -2.14 4.40
CA LEU A 50 6.69 -0.94 5.20
C LEU A 50 7.26 -1.27 6.59
N ALA A 51 6.82 -2.38 7.20
CA ALA A 51 7.29 -2.83 8.51
C ALA A 51 8.70 -3.44 8.45
N GLU A 52 9.09 -4.04 7.33
CA GLU A 52 10.44 -4.58 7.09
C GLU A 52 11.50 -3.49 6.94
N LEU A 53 11.10 -2.24 6.63
CA LEU A 53 12.02 -1.11 6.54
C LEU A 53 12.44 -0.62 7.94
N PRO A 54 13.75 -0.42 8.18
CA PRO A 54 14.25 0.26 9.36
C PRO A 54 13.70 1.69 9.41
N ASP A 55 13.57 2.25 10.60
CA ASP A 55 12.92 3.55 10.79
C ASP A 55 13.61 4.67 10.00
N GLU A 56 14.94 4.64 9.87
CA GLU A 56 15.72 5.60 9.09
C GLU A 56 15.49 5.51 7.56
N TYR A 57 14.91 4.40 7.10
CA TYR A 57 14.59 4.16 5.69
C TYR A 57 13.08 4.13 5.40
N LYS A 58 12.23 4.42 6.40
CA LYS A 58 10.80 4.59 6.15
C LYS A 58 10.58 5.86 5.32
N PRO A 59 9.87 5.75 4.18
CA PRO A 59 9.69 6.90 3.31
C PRO A 59 8.69 7.92 3.87
N GLU A 60 8.95 9.21 3.65
CA GLU A 60 8.01 10.28 4.04
C GLU A 60 6.69 10.25 3.25
N TRP A 61 6.68 9.67 2.05
CA TRP A 61 5.52 9.64 1.15
C TRP A 61 4.50 8.54 1.46
N LEU A 62 4.81 7.62 2.38
CA LEU A 62 3.91 6.54 2.81
C LEU A 62 3.98 6.32 4.32
N THR A 63 2.83 6.43 4.97
CA THR A 63 2.65 6.14 6.40
C THR A 63 1.66 4.99 6.57
N SER A 64 1.70 4.30 7.72
CA SER A 64 0.69 3.27 8.05
C SER A 64 -0.74 3.83 7.97
N LYS A 65 -0.96 5.06 8.41
CA LYS A 65 -2.26 5.75 8.29
C LYS A 65 -2.74 5.90 6.84
N LYS A 66 -1.82 6.12 5.89
CA LYS A 66 -2.17 6.16 4.47
C LYS A 66 -2.59 4.78 3.95
N ILE A 67 -1.96 3.71 4.45
CA ILE A 67 -2.38 2.33 4.17
C ILE A 67 -3.77 2.05 4.76
N ASP A 68 -4.05 2.50 5.99
CA ASP A 68 -5.37 2.36 6.63
C ASP A 68 -6.49 3.04 5.81
N VAL A 69 -6.17 4.19 5.18
CA VAL A 69 -7.10 4.89 4.28
C VAL A 69 -7.36 4.09 3.00
N TYR A 70 -6.33 3.46 2.41
CA TYR A 70 -6.53 2.56 1.26
C TYR A 70 -7.39 1.36 1.65
N GLU A 71 -7.05 0.69 2.75
CA GLU A 71 -7.79 -0.46 3.29
C GLU A 71 -9.26 -0.14 3.49
N SER A 72 -9.57 0.95 4.20
CA SER A 72 -10.95 1.36 4.47
C SER A 72 -11.73 1.64 3.19
N LYS A 73 -11.11 2.31 2.20
CA LYS A 73 -11.75 2.64 0.92
C LYS A 73 -11.92 1.44 -0.02
N MET A 74 -10.98 0.49 0.01
CA MET A 74 -10.98 -0.68 -0.88
C MET A 74 -11.89 -1.78 -0.34
N LEU A 75 -11.86 -2.03 0.97
CA LEU A 75 -12.65 -3.06 1.64
C LEU A 75 -14.02 -2.56 2.13
N ASN A 76 -14.36 -1.29 1.91
CA ASN A 76 -15.58 -0.64 2.39
C ASN A 76 -15.80 -0.81 3.90
N LEU A 77 -14.73 -0.76 4.68
CA LEU A 77 -14.83 -0.75 6.14
C LEU A 77 -15.51 0.55 6.55
N GLN A 78 -16.59 0.44 7.32
CA GLN A 78 -17.25 1.64 7.87
C GLN A 78 -16.26 2.40 8.75
N PRO A 79 -16.32 3.75 8.81
CA PRO A 79 -15.60 4.47 9.83
C PRO A 79 -16.08 3.93 11.19
N VAL A 80 -15.16 3.37 11.97
CA VAL A 80 -15.43 3.08 13.37
C VAL A 80 -15.70 4.44 14.02
N VAL A 81 -16.97 4.73 14.26
CA VAL A 81 -17.38 5.88 15.05
C VAL A 81 -16.93 5.56 16.47
N LEU A 82 -15.83 6.19 16.90
CA LEU A 82 -15.40 6.21 18.30
C LEU A 82 -16.26 7.22 19.07
#